data_AF-A0AAN9UAR8-F1
#
_entry.id   AF-A0AAN9UAR8-F1
#
_cell.length_a   1.000
_cell.length_b   1.000
_cell.length_c   1.000
_cell.angle_alpha   90.00
_cell.angle_beta   90.00
_cell.angle_gamma   90.00
#
_symmetry.space_group_name_H-M   'P 1'
#
loop_
_entity.id
_entity.type
_entity.pdbx_description
1 polymer ?
#
loop_
_entity_poly.entity_id
_entity_poly.type
_entity_poly.pdbx_seq_one_letter_code
_entity_poly.pdbx_strand_id
1 'polypeptide(L)'
;MASTGPASTESPSATAGVLSAKGSSDSSVAPQRTKAPAGQPGIIARLRHDIDPAHSDLPVLACCFVSGLCDSVAFNASSVFVSMQTGNTIFLALGTSHLPYGSSTLWLKALVSIAAFWAGCFCFSQTRHIQAKRKATLALSFLIQSLLILAAAALGQSGAAPAFAMTGLGSAADHEILETLETNARSLAPLSLLAFQFGGQIVTSRVLGFNEVPTNVLTSLYCDLLSDPMILAPIGKNVKRNRRLAAIILMILGGIVGGWLQRSRAGMPTALWIAGAVKLAIAVSWLSWRDKPVVLDDEKV
;
A
#
# COMPACT_ATOMS: atom_id res chain seq x y z
N MET A 1 47.98 -40.81 -52.35
CA MET A 1 47.03 -41.89 -52.01
C MET A 1 45.82 -41.72 -52.93
N ALA A 2 45.92 -42.33 -54.13
CA ALA A 2 45.05 -43.41 -54.63
C ALA A 2 43.66 -42.87 -55.08
N SER A 3 43.43 -42.62 -56.39
CA SER A 3 43.08 -43.58 -57.47
C SER A 3 41.66 -44.14 -57.22
N THR A 4 40.65 -44.13 -58.10
CA THR A 4 40.52 -44.18 -59.57
C THR A 4 39.01 -44.05 -59.92
N GLY A 5 38.64 -43.54 -61.11
CA GLY A 5 37.24 -43.50 -61.63
C GLY A 5 36.72 -44.88 -62.13
N PRO A 6 35.78 -45.00 -63.11
CA PRO A 6 35.00 -43.96 -63.82
C PRO A 6 33.50 -44.34 -64.12
N ALA A 7 32.83 -43.47 -64.91
CA ALA A 7 31.81 -43.73 -65.98
C ALA A 7 30.40 -44.30 -65.64
N SER A 8 29.32 -43.55 -65.95
CA SER A 8 28.34 -43.76 -67.08
C SER A 8 27.18 -44.70 -66.69
N THR A 9 25.91 -44.60 -67.09
CA THR A 9 25.21 -44.05 -68.26
C THR A 9 23.68 -44.15 -67.99
N GLU A 10 22.88 -43.35 -68.70
CA GLU A 10 21.54 -43.65 -69.23
C GLU A 10 20.27 -43.74 -68.34
N SER A 11 19.47 -42.65 -68.40
CA SER A 11 18.19 -42.53 -69.15
C SER A 11 16.88 -43.24 -68.72
N PRO A 12 15.70 -42.68 -69.13
CA PRO A 12 14.41 -42.73 -68.42
C PRO A 12 13.32 -43.54 -69.17
N SER A 13 12.14 -43.71 -68.53
CA SER A 13 10.81 -44.12 -69.10
C SER A 13 10.07 -44.99 -68.08
N ALA A 14 8.75 -45.08 -67.92
CA ALA A 14 7.55 -44.33 -68.26
C ALA A 14 6.39 -45.09 -67.56
N THR A 15 5.30 -44.37 -67.25
CA THR A 15 3.89 -44.79 -67.07
C THR A 15 3.49 -46.28 -67.08
N ALA A 16 2.62 -46.69 -66.14
CA ALA A 16 1.24 -47.15 -66.41
C ALA A 16 0.47 -47.66 -65.16
N GLY A 17 -0.79 -47.23 -65.02
CA GLY A 17 -1.92 -47.94 -64.39
C GLY A 17 -1.89 -48.12 -62.86
N VAL A 18 -2.98 -48.17 -62.11
CA VAL A 18 -4.34 -48.66 -62.38
C VAL A 18 -5.29 -48.07 -61.31
N LEU A 19 -6.54 -47.80 -61.72
CA LEU A 19 -7.68 -47.47 -60.85
C LEU A 19 -7.95 -48.57 -59.80
N SER A 20 -8.26 -48.21 -58.56
CA SER A 20 -9.14 -49.05 -57.75
C SER A 20 -10.02 -48.22 -56.82
N ALA A 21 -11.24 -48.70 -56.69
CA ALA A 21 -12.43 -48.04 -56.23
C ALA A 21 -12.54 -47.97 -54.69
N LYS A 22 -13.28 -46.95 -54.25
CA LYS A 22 -14.14 -46.90 -53.06
C LYS A 22 -13.93 -48.01 -52.01
N GLY A 23 -13.32 -47.62 -50.89
CA GLY A 23 -13.43 -48.30 -49.61
C GLY A 23 -13.69 -47.29 -48.50
N SER A 24 -14.91 -47.32 -47.98
CA SER A 24 -15.41 -46.54 -46.84
C SER A 24 -14.38 -46.33 -45.72
N SER A 25 -14.02 -45.08 -45.45
CA SER A 25 -13.32 -44.68 -44.22
C SER A 25 -14.32 -43.93 -43.35
N ASP A 26 -14.81 -44.60 -42.31
CA ASP A 26 -15.62 -44.01 -41.24
C ASP A 26 -14.86 -42.82 -40.64
N SER A 27 -15.28 -41.61 -41.01
CA SER A 27 -14.91 -40.40 -40.27
C SER A 27 -15.80 -40.34 -39.04
N SER A 28 -15.40 -41.05 -37.99
CA SER A 28 -15.91 -40.84 -36.65
C SER A 28 -15.42 -39.47 -36.18
N VAL A 29 -16.17 -38.43 -36.51
CA VAL A 29 -16.04 -37.09 -35.95
C VAL A 29 -16.30 -37.21 -34.45
N ALA A 30 -15.23 -37.26 -33.67
CA ALA A 30 -15.33 -37.12 -32.22
C ALA A 30 -16.05 -35.79 -31.92
N PRO A 31 -17.09 -35.77 -31.09
CA PRO A 31 -17.79 -34.54 -30.78
C PRO A 31 -16.80 -33.61 -30.07
N GLN A 32 -16.47 -32.50 -30.73
CA GLN A 32 -15.70 -31.41 -30.16
C GLN A 32 -16.47 -30.92 -28.94
N ARG A 33 -15.98 -31.31 -27.75
CA ARG A 33 -16.58 -30.98 -26.47
C ARG A 33 -16.50 -29.46 -26.33
N THR A 34 -17.57 -28.76 -26.71
CA THR A 34 -17.75 -27.34 -26.44
C THR A 34 -17.56 -27.16 -24.94
N LYS A 35 -16.43 -26.55 -24.54
CA LYS A 35 -16.23 -26.11 -23.15
C LYS A 35 -17.41 -25.22 -22.82
N ALA A 36 -18.30 -25.70 -21.97
CA ALA A 36 -19.37 -24.88 -21.41
C ALA A 36 -18.73 -23.59 -20.85
N PRO A 37 -19.32 -22.40 -21.05
CA PRO A 37 -18.78 -21.18 -20.48
C PRO A 37 -18.65 -21.41 -18.97
N ALA A 38 -17.41 -21.31 -18.47
CA ALA A 38 -17.14 -21.47 -17.05
C ALA A 38 -18.08 -20.51 -16.30
N GLY A 39 -19.00 -21.07 -15.51
CA GLY A 39 -19.95 -20.28 -14.73
C GLY A 39 -19.18 -19.22 -13.95
N GLN A 40 -19.73 -18.00 -13.89
CA GLN A 40 -19.04 -16.89 -13.23
C GLN A 40 -18.61 -17.33 -11.82
N PRO A 41 -17.32 -17.21 -11.46
CA PRO A 41 -16.85 -17.67 -10.16
C PRO A 41 -17.66 -16.98 -9.07
N GLY A 42 -18.13 -17.76 -8.09
CA GLY A 42 -18.87 -17.24 -6.95
C GLY A 42 -18.09 -16.15 -6.22
N ILE A 43 -18.79 -15.28 -5.50
CA ILE A 43 -18.21 -14.10 -4.84
C ILE A 43 -17.00 -14.46 -3.97
N ILE A 44 -17.07 -15.57 -3.22
CA ILE A 44 -15.97 -16.07 -2.38
C ILE A 44 -14.74 -16.48 -3.20
N ALA A 45 -14.94 -17.05 -4.38
CA ALA A 45 -13.84 -17.41 -5.28
C ALA A 45 -13.15 -16.15 -5.82
N ARG A 46 -13.91 -15.14 -6.24
CA ARG A 46 -13.38 -13.83 -6.69
C ARG A 46 -12.53 -13.14 -5.63
N LEU A 47 -12.89 -13.23 -4.35
CA LEU A 47 -12.13 -12.61 -3.25
C LEU A 47 -10.74 -13.23 -3.03
N ARG A 48 -10.52 -14.46 -3.53
CA ARG A 48 -9.22 -15.15 -3.46
C ARG A 48 -8.30 -14.86 -4.64
N HIS A 49 -8.77 -14.10 -5.63
CA HIS A 49 -7.98 -13.74 -6.79
C HIS A 49 -7.02 -12.59 -6.47
N ASP A 50 -5.89 -12.57 -7.17
CA ASP A 50 -4.95 -11.47 -7.13
C ASP A 50 -5.51 -10.26 -7.88
N ILE A 51 -5.19 -9.08 -7.36
CA ILE A 51 -5.56 -7.82 -7.98
C ILE A 51 -4.78 -7.56 -9.28
N ASP A 52 -5.43 -6.88 -10.23
CA ASP A 52 -4.74 -6.20 -11.32
C ASP A 52 -3.89 -5.03 -10.75
N PRO A 53 -2.56 -4.98 -11.00
CA PRO A 53 -1.70 -3.89 -10.58
C PRO A 53 -2.07 -2.53 -11.19
N ALA A 54 -2.85 -2.48 -12.27
CA ALA A 54 -3.28 -1.21 -12.87
C ALA A 54 -4.00 -0.32 -11.84
N HIS A 55 -3.59 0.94 -11.75
CA HIS A 55 -4.11 1.95 -10.82
C HIS A 55 -3.99 1.61 -9.32
N SER A 56 -3.23 0.57 -8.96
CA SER A 56 -2.99 0.19 -7.56
C SER A 56 -2.10 1.19 -6.80
N ASP A 57 -1.59 2.21 -7.50
CA ASP A 57 -0.94 3.39 -6.94
C ASP A 57 -1.92 4.36 -6.28
N LEU A 58 -3.17 4.44 -6.71
CA LEU A 58 -4.16 5.36 -6.13
C LEU A 58 -4.39 5.12 -4.61
N PRO A 59 -4.60 3.87 -4.13
CA PRO A 59 -4.66 3.60 -2.69
C PRO A 59 -3.39 3.99 -1.93
N VAL A 60 -2.22 3.83 -2.56
CA VAL A 60 -0.92 4.18 -1.95
C VAL A 60 -0.76 5.70 -1.85
N LEU A 61 -1.19 6.45 -2.86
CA LEU A 61 -1.21 7.90 -2.84
C LEU A 61 -2.20 8.44 -1.79
N ALA A 62 -3.39 7.84 -1.69
CA ALA A 62 -4.34 8.16 -0.62
C ALA A 62 -3.76 7.89 0.78
N CYS A 63 -2.93 6.86 0.93
CA CYS A 63 -2.20 6.61 2.17
C CYS A 63 -1.20 7.72 2.53
N CYS A 64 -0.57 8.39 1.55
CA CYS A 64 0.30 9.55 1.82
C CYS A 64 -0.50 10.71 2.44
N PHE A 65 -1.71 10.96 1.94
CA PHE A 65 -2.62 11.93 2.54
C PHE A 65 -3.00 11.55 3.99
N VAL A 66 -3.33 10.28 4.22
CA VAL A 66 -3.62 9.76 5.57
C VAL A 66 -2.43 9.92 6.52
N SER A 67 -1.19 9.70 6.06
CA SER A 67 0.02 9.92 6.86
C SER A 67 0.13 11.35 7.34
N GLY A 68 0.01 12.33 6.44
CA GLY A 68 0.04 13.74 6.82
C GLY A 68 -1.07 14.11 7.81
N LEU A 69 -2.28 13.58 7.59
CA LEU A 69 -3.43 13.83 8.45
C LEU A 69 -3.20 13.31 9.88
N CYS A 70 -2.80 12.04 10.02
CA CYS A 70 -2.56 11.44 11.34
C CYS A 70 -1.31 12.01 12.03
N ASP A 71 -0.22 12.25 11.31
CA ASP A 71 1.00 12.82 11.90
C ASP A 71 0.77 14.24 12.40
N SER A 72 -0.08 15.04 11.73
CA SER A 72 -0.46 16.36 12.24
C SER A 72 -1.17 16.29 13.60
N VAL A 73 -2.00 15.25 13.82
CA VAL A 73 -2.71 15.03 15.08
C VAL A 73 -1.75 14.49 16.14
N ALA A 74 -0.97 13.46 15.81
CA ALA A 74 -0.04 12.85 16.74
C ALA A 74 1.05 13.83 17.21
N PHE A 75 1.55 14.67 16.31
CA PHE A 75 2.53 15.69 16.66
C PHE A 75 1.93 16.73 17.60
N ASN A 76 0.73 17.24 17.33
CA ASN A 76 0.09 18.21 18.20
C ASN A 76 -0.35 17.61 19.57
N ALA A 77 -0.76 16.34 19.59
CA ALA A 77 -1.21 15.67 20.80
C ALA A 77 -0.08 15.07 21.65
N SER A 78 1.08 14.77 21.06
CA SER A 78 2.09 13.94 21.72
C SER A 78 3.53 14.29 21.36
N SER A 79 3.76 15.34 20.57
CA SER A 79 5.10 15.85 20.20
C SER A 79 5.96 14.81 19.47
N VAL A 80 5.35 13.75 18.92
CA VAL A 80 5.99 12.66 18.18
C VAL A 80 5.16 12.31 16.95
N PHE A 81 5.78 11.61 16.00
CA PHE A 81 5.10 11.13 14.80
C PHE A 81 4.62 9.68 14.97
N VAL A 82 3.61 9.28 14.21
CA VAL A 82 3.13 7.89 14.17
C VAL A 82 3.53 7.18 12.88
N SER A 83 3.79 7.93 11.80
CA SER A 83 4.30 7.38 10.54
C SER A 83 5.82 7.58 10.38
N MET A 84 6.38 8.71 10.82
CA MET A 84 7.78 9.09 10.62
C MET A 84 8.73 8.64 11.75
N GLN A 85 9.31 7.44 11.63
CA GLN A 85 10.14 6.88 12.70
C GLN A 85 11.57 7.45 12.78
N THR A 86 12.10 8.05 11.71
CA THR A 86 13.43 8.68 11.74
C THR A 86 13.51 9.82 12.75
N GLY A 87 12.50 10.71 12.79
CA GLY A 87 12.44 11.78 13.78
C GLY A 87 12.29 11.24 15.20
N ASN A 88 11.40 10.25 15.39
CA ASN A 88 11.22 9.60 16.68
C ASN A 88 12.50 8.93 17.21
N THR A 89 13.35 8.41 16.32
CA THR A 89 14.64 7.81 16.73
C THR A 89 15.54 8.87 17.37
N ILE A 90 15.56 10.08 16.81
CA ILE A 90 16.28 11.22 17.41
C ILE A 90 15.62 11.64 18.73
N PHE A 91 14.28 11.73 18.80
CA PHE A 91 13.57 12.05 20.04
C PHE A 91 13.82 11.04 21.15
N LEU A 92 13.91 9.75 20.83
CA LEU A 92 14.30 8.71 21.76
C LEU A 92 15.73 8.93 22.28
N ALA A 93 16.68 9.23 21.38
CA ALA A 93 18.07 9.49 21.76
C ALA A 93 18.20 10.74 22.64
N LEU A 94 17.63 11.88 22.22
CA LEU A 94 17.68 13.13 22.97
C LEU A 94 16.97 13.03 24.33
N GLY A 95 15.89 12.26 24.40
CA GLY A 95 15.15 12.08 25.63
C GLY A 95 15.94 11.31 26.71
N THR A 96 17.01 10.57 26.36
CA THR A 96 17.96 10.01 27.36
C THR A 96 18.70 11.09 28.15
N SER A 97 18.81 12.29 27.59
CA SER A 97 19.38 13.49 28.21
C SER A 97 18.31 14.50 28.64
N HIS A 98 17.03 14.09 28.66
CA HIS A 98 15.88 14.97 28.95
C HIS A 98 15.82 16.22 28.06
N LEU A 99 16.21 16.08 26.79
CA LEU A 99 16.09 17.12 25.78
C LEU A 99 14.92 16.83 24.82
N PRO A 100 14.22 17.88 24.34
CA PRO A 100 14.35 19.29 24.74
C PRO A 100 13.82 19.54 26.16
N TYR A 101 14.27 20.62 26.78
CA TYR A 101 13.82 21.03 28.13
C TYR A 101 12.29 21.11 28.18
N GLY A 102 11.68 20.60 29.26
CA GLY A 102 10.23 20.57 29.45
C GLY A 102 9.55 19.27 29.01
N SER A 103 10.14 18.45 28.14
CA SER A 103 9.49 17.23 27.64
C SER A 103 10.06 15.94 28.26
N SER A 104 9.71 15.71 29.53
CA SER A 104 10.25 14.61 30.35
C SER A 104 9.89 13.20 29.85
N THR A 105 8.81 13.06 29.09
CA THR A 105 8.28 11.77 28.60
C THR A 105 8.42 11.57 27.10
N LEU A 106 9.10 12.49 26.39
CA LEU A 106 9.28 12.41 24.95
C LEU A 106 9.94 11.09 24.51
N TRP A 107 10.94 10.62 25.27
CA TRP A 107 11.62 9.35 25.00
C TRP A 107 10.64 8.17 25.01
N LEU A 108 9.70 8.15 25.96
CA LEU A 108 8.74 7.07 26.13
C LEU A 108 7.74 7.06 24.98
N LYS A 109 7.20 8.22 24.61
CA LYS A 109 6.28 8.35 23.46
C LYS A 109 6.98 7.93 22.16
N ALA A 110 8.21 8.37 21.96
CA ALA A 110 9.01 7.99 20.80
C ALA A 110 9.26 6.48 20.77
N LEU A 111 9.66 5.87 21.90
CA LEU A 111 9.85 4.43 22.03
C LEU A 111 8.57 3.65 21.72
N VAL A 112 7.43 4.06 22.28
CA VAL A 112 6.12 3.43 22.05
C VAL A 112 5.75 3.52 20.57
N SER A 113 5.93 4.67 19.93
CA SER A 113 5.66 4.83 18.49
C SER A 113 6.55 3.91 17.66
N ILE A 114 7.85 3.87 17.92
CA ILE A 114 8.81 3.00 17.21
C ILE A 114 8.46 1.52 17.40
N ALA A 115 8.26 1.08 18.64
CA ALA A 115 7.99 -0.31 18.96
C ALA A 115 6.66 -0.77 18.36
N ALA A 116 5.60 0.04 18.47
CA ALA A 116 4.31 -0.27 17.87
C ALA A 116 4.40 -0.30 16.34
N PHE A 117 5.11 0.64 15.72
CA PHE A 117 5.35 0.66 14.27
C PHE A 117 6.11 -0.59 13.80
N TRP A 118 7.15 -1.02 14.51
CA TRP A 118 7.90 -2.24 14.22
C TRP A 118 7.03 -3.49 14.38
N ALA A 119 6.24 -3.57 15.45
CA ALA A 119 5.27 -4.64 15.64
C ALA A 119 4.26 -4.69 14.48
N GLY A 120 3.76 -3.54 14.04
CA GLY A 120 2.91 -3.42 12.87
C GLY A 120 3.58 -3.94 11.60
N CYS A 121 4.81 -3.49 11.33
CA CYS A 121 5.59 -3.99 10.19
C CYS A 121 5.74 -5.51 10.23
N PHE A 122 6.08 -6.06 11.40
CA PHE A 122 6.23 -7.49 11.60
C PHE A 122 4.91 -8.24 11.35
N CYS A 123 3.81 -7.85 12.01
CA CYS A 123 2.51 -8.51 11.90
C CYS A 123 1.96 -8.46 10.47
N PHE A 124 1.95 -7.30 9.83
CA PHE A 124 1.43 -7.18 8.47
C PHE A 124 2.36 -7.81 7.44
N SER A 125 3.67 -7.95 7.70
CA SER A 125 4.58 -8.66 6.79
C SER A 125 4.25 -10.16 6.68
N GLN A 126 3.60 -10.74 7.70
CA GLN A 126 3.17 -12.14 7.68
C GLN A 126 2.13 -12.43 6.60
N THR A 127 1.44 -11.41 6.07
CA THR A 127 0.53 -11.56 4.92
C THR A 127 1.23 -12.12 3.67
N ARG A 128 2.56 -12.03 3.58
CA ARG A 128 3.38 -12.66 2.53
C ARG A 128 3.22 -14.18 2.51
N HIS A 129 2.95 -14.81 3.64
CA HIS A 129 2.70 -16.25 3.73
C HIS A 129 1.28 -16.66 3.27
N ILE A 130 0.35 -15.70 3.13
CA ILE A 130 -1.07 -15.94 2.84
C ILE A 130 -1.49 -15.29 1.50
N GLN A 131 -0.54 -15.22 0.55
CA GLN A 131 -0.68 -14.57 -0.76
C GLN A 131 -1.10 -13.10 -0.63
N ALA A 132 -0.11 -12.24 -0.43
CA ALA A 132 -0.30 -10.85 -0.02
C ALA A 132 -1.03 -9.94 -1.03
N LYS A 133 -1.15 -10.35 -2.30
CA LYS A 133 -1.83 -9.59 -3.37
C LYS A 133 -3.29 -9.99 -3.60
N ARG A 134 -3.81 -10.93 -2.82
CA ARG A 134 -5.23 -11.30 -2.88
C ARG A 134 -6.11 -10.15 -2.42
N LYS A 135 -7.26 -9.97 -3.07
CA LYS A 135 -8.27 -8.96 -2.70
C LYS A 135 -8.66 -9.03 -1.23
N ALA A 136 -9.00 -10.23 -0.75
CA ALA A 136 -9.39 -10.43 0.65
C ALA A 136 -8.26 -10.05 1.63
N THR A 137 -7.01 -10.38 1.31
CA THR A 137 -5.84 -10.09 2.15
C THR A 137 -5.60 -8.57 2.23
N LEU A 138 -5.66 -7.87 1.10
CA LEU A 138 -5.51 -6.42 1.04
C LEU A 138 -6.68 -5.70 1.73
N ALA A 139 -7.92 -6.13 1.47
CA ALA A 139 -9.11 -5.60 2.12
C ALA A 139 -9.07 -5.77 3.64
N LEU A 140 -8.74 -6.97 4.12
CA LEU A 140 -8.60 -7.24 5.55
C LEU A 140 -7.47 -6.42 6.18
N SER A 141 -6.33 -6.29 5.50
CA SER A 141 -5.22 -5.46 5.97
C SER A 141 -5.65 -4.02 6.19
N PHE A 142 -6.30 -3.41 5.20
CA PHE A 142 -6.78 -2.03 5.29
C PHE A 142 -7.96 -1.87 6.25
N LEU A 143 -8.81 -2.89 6.41
CA LEU A 143 -9.89 -2.89 7.39
C LEU A 143 -9.32 -2.83 8.81
N ILE A 144 -8.34 -3.69 9.14
CA ILE A 144 -7.68 -3.66 10.45
C ILE A 144 -7.02 -2.30 10.68
N GLN A 145 -6.27 -1.79 9.69
CA GLN A 145 -5.64 -0.47 9.80
C GLN A 145 -6.68 0.63 10.05
N SER A 146 -7.80 0.61 9.32
CA SER A 146 -8.91 1.55 9.50
C SER A 146 -9.48 1.46 10.92
N LEU A 147 -9.82 0.26 11.40
CA LEU A 147 -10.40 0.06 12.73
C LEU A 147 -9.49 0.59 13.84
N LEU A 148 -8.18 0.42 13.71
CA LEU A 148 -7.20 0.97 14.66
C LEU A 148 -7.20 2.50 14.68
N ILE A 149 -7.30 3.15 13.51
CA ILE A 149 -7.43 4.62 13.43
C ILE A 149 -8.76 5.08 14.04
N LEU A 150 -9.87 4.41 13.70
CA LEU A 150 -11.21 4.75 14.22
C LEU A 150 -11.28 4.55 15.74
N ALA A 151 -10.62 3.53 16.28
CA ALA A 151 -10.48 3.33 17.72
C ALA A 151 -9.71 4.48 18.38
N ALA A 152 -8.59 4.93 17.78
CA ALA A 152 -7.86 6.10 18.26
C ALA A 152 -8.73 7.38 18.21
N ALA A 153 -9.52 7.55 17.14
CA ALA A 153 -10.48 8.65 17.02
C ALA A 153 -11.54 8.61 18.12
N ALA A 154 -12.10 7.44 18.43
CA ALA A 154 -13.07 7.25 19.50
C ALA A 154 -12.47 7.52 20.89
N LEU A 155 -11.22 7.12 21.14
CA LEU A 155 -10.51 7.42 22.39
C LEU A 155 -10.29 8.93 22.57
N GLY A 156 -9.96 9.66 21.50
CA GLY A 156 -9.90 11.12 21.52
C GLY A 156 -11.28 11.75 21.74
N GLN A 157 -12.28 11.35 20.94
CA GLN A 157 -13.63 11.93 20.99
C GLN A 157 -14.34 11.73 22.33
N SER A 158 -14.11 10.59 23.00
CA SER A 158 -14.69 10.29 24.31
C SER A 158 -13.99 10.99 25.48
N GLY A 159 -12.85 11.65 25.24
CA GLY A 159 -12.01 12.21 26.29
C GLY A 159 -11.18 11.17 27.06
N ALA A 160 -11.24 9.88 26.68
CA ALA A 160 -10.43 8.84 27.29
C ALA A 160 -8.92 9.07 27.07
N ALA A 161 -8.56 9.70 25.96
CA ALA A 161 -7.22 10.23 25.70
C ALA A 161 -7.28 11.77 25.56
N PRO A 162 -7.18 12.52 26.68
CA PRO A 162 -7.41 13.96 26.67
C PRO A 162 -6.53 14.75 25.69
N ALA A 163 -5.27 14.31 25.51
CA ALA A 163 -4.35 14.95 24.56
C ALA A 163 -4.82 14.87 23.10
N PHE A 164 -5.64 13.87 22.76
CA PHE A 164 -6.25 13.70 21.42
C PHE A 164 -7.66 14.29 21.34
N ALA A 165 -8.21 14.79 22.45
CA ALA A 165 -9.59 15.27 22.54
C ALA A 165 -9.76 16.76 22.23
N MET A 166 -8.66 17.53 22.15
CA MET A 166 -8.75 18.98 22.12
C MET A 166 -9.33 19.53 20.81
N THR A 167 -9.97 20.68 20.95
CA THR A 167 -10.71 21.37 19.90
C THR A 167 -10.37 22.86 19.88
N GLY A 168 -10.20 23.46 18.70
CA GLY A 168 -10.08 24.91 18.52
C GLY A 168 -8.64 25.42 18.36
N LEU A 169 -8.49 26.75 18.20
CA LEU A 169 -7.21 27.41 18.39
C LEU A 169 -6.87 27.27 19.88
N GLY A 170 -5.97 26.36 20.23
CA GLY A 170 -5.45 26.28 21.59
C GLY A 170 -4.97 27.67 22.03
N SER A 171 -5.49 28.14 23.15
CA SER A 171 -4.96 29.28 23.89
C SER A 171 -3.61 28.91 24.52
N ALA A 172 -2.89 29.90 25.07
CA ALA A 172 -1.71 29.61 25.88
C ALA A 172 -2.03 28.65 27.04
N ALA A 173 -3.24 28.75 27.61
CA ALA A 173 -3.72 27.84 28.65
C ALA A 173 -3.97 26.42 28.12
N ASP A 174 -4.42 26.26 26.88
CA ASP A 174 -4.58 24.94 26.26
C ASP A 174 -3.22 24.26 26.00
N HIS A 175 -2.19 25.05 25.68
CA HIS A 175 -0.82 24.56 25.58
C HIS A 175 -0.26 24.12 26.94
N GLU A 176 -0.51 24.89 28.00
CA GLU A 176 -0.14 24.50 29.37
C GLU A 176 -0.86 23.21 29.79
N ILE A 177 -2.15 23.06 29.46
CA ILE A 177 -2.89 21.82 29.67
C ILE A 177 -2.27 20.67 28.87
N LEU A 178 -1.88 20.87 27.61
CA LEU A 178 -1.17 19.84 26.82
C LEU A 178 0.13 19.41 27.50
N GLU A 179 0.92 20.35 28.02
CA GLU A 179 2.13 20.05 28.78
C GLU A 179 1.83 19.21 30.02
N THR A 180 0.77 19.52 30.77
CA THR A 180 0.36 18.66 31.90
C THR A 180 -0.06 17.26 31.45
N LEU A 181 -0.71 17.17 30.29
CA LEU A 181 -1.16 15.91 29.68
C LEU A 181 -0.04 15.16 28.97
N GLU A 182 1.13 15.77 28.75
CA GLU A 182 2.25 15.10 28.10
C GLU A 182 2.70 13.86 28.87
N THR A 183 2.60 13.88 30.20
CA THR A 183 2.95 12.74 31.06
C THR A 183 1.83 11.71 31.18
N ASN A 184 0.66 11.97 30.60
CA ASN A 184 -0.50 11.13 30.72
C ASN A 184 -0.34 9.86 29.88
N ALA A 185 -0.19 8.71 30.55
CA ALA A 185 -0.09 7.40 29.91
C ALA A 185 -1.28 7.08 28.98
N ARG A 186 -2.44 7.72 29.16
CA ARG A 186 -3.61 7.55 28.27
C ARG A 186 -3.36 8.01 26.84
N SER A 187 -2.40 8.90 26.60
CA SER A 187 -1.99 9.33 25.25
C SER A 187 -1.25 8.23 24.46
N LEU A 188 -0.64 7.27 25.17
CA LEU A 188 0.12 6.17 24.56
C LEU A 188 -0.78 5.17 23.81
N ALA A 189 -2.04 5.04 24.23
CA ALA A 189 -2.99 4.15 23.59
C ALA A 189 -3.31 4.54 22.13
N PRO A 190 -3.87 5.73 21.84
CA PRO A 190 -4.07 6.15 20.44
C PRO A 190 -2.76 6.22 19.66
N LEU A 191 -1.66 6.66 20.30
CA LEU A 191 -0.34 6.70 19.67
C LEU A 191 0.11 5.32 19.16
N SER A 192 0.03 4.29 20.00
CA SER A 192 0.42 2.93 19.64
C SER A 192 -0.47 2.32 18.56
N LEU A 193 -1.79 2.54 18.63
CA LEU A 193 -2.74 2.07 17.61
C LEU A 193 -2.43 2.69 16.23
N LEU A 194 -2.20 4.02 16.21
CA LEU A 194 -1.86 4.76 14.99
C LEU A 194 -0.50 4.34 14.43
N ALA A 195 0.52 4.18 15.28
CA ALA A 195 1.85 3.76 14.83
C ALA A 195 1.85 2.33 14.28
N PHE A 196 1.17 1.40 14.96
CA PHE A 196 1.04 0.02 14.52
C PHE A 196 0.42 -0.10 13.13
N GLN A 197 -0.68 0.61 12.87
CA GLN A 197 -1.33 0.54 11.57
C GLN A 197 -0.47 1.16 10.44
N PHE A 198 0.37 2.16 10.73
CA PHE A 198 1.32 2.71 9.75
C PHE A 198 2.42 1.71 9.35
N GLY A 199 2.75 0.76 10.24
CA GLY A 199 3.58 -0.40 9.89
C GLY A 199 2.93 -1.27 8.81
N GLY A 200 1.62 -1.49 8.89
CA GLY A 200 0.85 -2.19 7.84
C GLY A 200 0.81 -1.45 6.52
N GLN A 201 0.71 -0.12 6.57
CA GLN A 201 0.68 0.74 5.39
C GLN A 201 1.96 0.62 4.55
N ILE A 202 3.13 0.74 5.19
CA ILE A 202 4.42 0.66 4.48
C ILE A 202 4.70 -0.76 3.95
N VAL A 203 4.30 -1.79 4.70
CA VAL A 203 4.42 -3.17 4.23
C VAL A 203 3.57 -3.37 2.98
N THR A 204 2.34 -2.84 2.97
CA THR A 204 1.41 -2.99 1.85
C THR A 204 1.92 -2.27 0.60
N SER A 205 2.46 -1.04 0.73
CA SER A 205 3.03 -0.34 -0.43
C SER A 205 4.20 -1.13 -1.06
N ARG A 206 5.05 -1.74 -0.23
CA ARG A 206 6.14 -2.62 -0.68
C ARG A 206 5.65 -3.92 -1.31
N VAL A 207 4.58 -4.53 -0.77
CA VAL A 207 3.95 -5.73 -1.35
C VAL A 207 3.39 -5.42 -2.74
N LEU A 208 2.76 -4.26 -2.91
CA LEU A 208 2.20 -3.81 -4.19
C LEU A 208 3.29 -3.39 -5.19
N GLY A 209 4.51 -3.15 -4.72
CA GLY A 209 5.68 -2.84 -5.56
C GLY A 209 5.95 -1.34 -5.73
N PHE A 210 5.27 -0.48 -4.98
CA PHE A 210 5.48 0.98 -4.99
C PHE A 210 6.56 1.39 -3.99
N ASN A 211 7.77 0.85 -4.19
CA ASN A 211 8.91 1.13 -3.31
C ASN A 211 9.37 2.58 -3.38
N GLU A 212 9.10 3.27 -4.48
CA GLU A 212 9.42 4.69 -4.69
C GLU A 212 8.47 5.65 -3.96
N VAL A 213 7.36 5.14 -3.40
CA VAL A 213 6.44 5.90 -2.54
C VAL A 213 6.38 5.22 -1.16
N PRO A 214 7.43 5.39 -0.33
CA PRO A 214 7.32 5.06 1.07
C PRO A 214 6.30 6.02 1.69
N THR A 215 5.08 5.52 1.89
CA THR A 215 3.89 6.27 2.30
C THR A 215 4.04 7.01 3.64
N ASN A 216 5.16 6.84 4.34
CA ASN A 216 5.41 7.28 5.71
C ASN A 216 6.67 8.17 5.85
N VAL A 217 7.56 8.23 4.85
CA VAL A 217 8.81 9.00 4.94
C VAL A 217 9.14 9.66 3.61
N LEU A 218 9.47 10.95 3.63
CA LEU A 218 9.73 11.72 2.41
C LEU A 218 11.21 11.84 2.04
N THR A 219 12.15 11.62 2.97
CA THR A 219 13.57 11.92 2.73
C THR A 219 14.14 11.23 1.50
N SER A 220 13.97 9.91 1.39
CA SER A 220 14.43 9.17 0.21
C SER A 220 13.65 9.58 -1.04
N LEU A 221 12.37 9.93 -0.90
CA LEU A 221 11.50 10.34 -1.99
C LEU A 221 11.90 11.73 -2.54
N TYR A 222 12.30 12.68 -1.69
CA TYR A 222 12.89 13.96 -2.10
C TYR A 222 14.19 13.75 -2.88
N CYS A 223 15.09 12.92 -2.37
CA CYS A 223 16.34 12.59 -3.06
C CYS A 223 16.05 11.98 -4.43
N ASP A 224 15.20 10.96 -4.48
CA ASP A 224 14.76 10.26 -5.68
C ASP A 224 14.09 11.17 -6.72
N LEU A 225 13.31 12.16 -6.27
CA LEU A 225 12.63 13.11 -7.14
C LEU A 225 13.62 14.13 -7.72
N LEU A 226 14.45 14.73 -6.88
CA LEU A 226 15.35 15.81 -7.26
C LEU A 226 16.58 15.32 -8.03
N SER A 227 16.95 14.05 -7.88
CA SER A 227 17.99 13.39 -8.67
C SER A 227 17.46 12.68 -9.93
N ASP A 228 16.15 12.76 -10.20
CA ASP A 228 15.56 12.09 -11.38
C ASP A 228 16.06 12.76 -12.68
N PRO A 229 16.75 12.04 -13.58
CA PRO A 229 17.29 12.62 -14.82
C PRO A 229 16.17 13.09 -15.77
N MET A 230 14.94 12.62 -15.57
CA MET A 230 13.75 12.93 -16.35
C MET A 230 12.73 13.78 -15.55
N ILE A 231 13.21 14.57 -14.58
CA ILE A 231 12.36 15.45 -13.75
C ILE A 231 11.56 16.47 -14.58
N LEU A 232 12.16 17.02 -15.64
CA LEU A 232 11.53 18.00 -16.54
C LEU A 232 10.82 17.36 -17.74
N ALA A 233 10.83 16.03 -17.87
CA ALA A 233 10.19 15.37 -19.00
C ALA A 233 8.66 15.63 -19.00
N PRO A 234 7.95 15.49 -20.13
CA PRO A 234 6.50 15.54 -20.15
C PRO A 234 5.86 14.54 -19.18
N ILE A 235 4.72 14.90 -18.60
CA ILE A 235 4.02 14.12 -17.55
C ILE A 235 3.79 12.65 -17.99
N GLY A 236 3.48 12.40 -19.26
CA GLY A 236 3.25 11.03 -19.75
C GLY A 236 4.49 10.11 -19.79
N LYS A 237 5.72 10.64 -19.66
CA LYS A 237 6.95 9.84 -19.86
C LYS A 237 7.55 9.25 -18.58
N ASN A 238 7.22 9.81 -17.40
CA ASN A 238 7.79 9.34 -16.14
C ASN A 238 6.71 9.26 -15.05
N VAL A 239 5.97 8.15 -15.06
CA VAL A 239 4.91 7.88 -14.07
C VAL A 239 5.46 7.80 -12.65
N LYS A 240 6.67 7.24 -12.45
CA LYS A 240 7.30 7.14 -11.13
C LYS A 240 7.56 8.52 -10.52
N ARG A 241 8.10 9.45 -11.29
CA ARG A 241 8.28 10.85 -10.86
C ARG A 241 6.96 11.53 -10.52
N ASN A 242 5.92 11.32 -11.34
CA ASN A 242 4.59 11.87 -11.03
C ASN A 242 4.04 11.32 -9.71
N ARG A 243 4.20 10.02 -9.45
CA ARG A 243 3.80 9.39 -8.18
C ARG A 243 4.55 9.98 -6.98
N ARG A 244 5.87 10.18 -7.11
CA ARG A 244 6.69 10.82 -6.07
C ARG A 244 6.19 12.24 -5.79
N LEU A 245 6.02 13.06 -6.83
CA LEU A 245 5.52 14.42 -6.67
C LEU A 245 4.12 14.45 -6.04
N ALA A 246 3.21 13.59 -6.51
CA ALA A 246 1.87 13.47 -5.95
C ALA A 246 1.89 13.03 -4.48
N ALA A 247 2.76 12.10 -4.09
CA ALA A 247 2.91 11.64 -2.72
C ALA A 247 3.34 12.77 -1.77
N ILE A 248 4.29 13.62 -2.17
CA ILE A 248 4.71 14.80 -1.40
C ILE A 248 3.53 15.75 -1.23
N ILE A 249 2.87 16.11 -2.34
CA ILE A 249 1.76 17.06 -2.33
C ILE A 249 0.63 16.53 -1.43
N LEU A 250 0.23 15.26 -1.58
CA LEU A 250 -0.83 14.65 -0.80
C LEU A 250 -0.50 14.59 0.68
N MET A 251 0.75 14.32 1.05
CA MET A 251 1.17 14.33 2.45
C MET A 251 1.10 15.73 3.06
N ILE A 252 1.57 16.75 2.34
CA ILE A 252 1.46 18.16 2.75
C ILE A 252 -0.01 18.55 2.88
N LEU A 253 -0.85 18.21 1.90
CA LEU A 253 -2.29 18.48 1.94
C LEU A 253 -2.95 17.79 3.14
N GLY A 254 -2.58 16.55 3.44
CA GLY A 254 -3.06 15.83 4.62
C GLY A 254 -2.72 16.56 5.92
N GLY A 255 -1.47 17.03 6.06
CA GLY A 255 -1.04 17.81 7.21
C GLY A 255 -1.76 19.16 7.32
N ILE A 256 -1.94 19.86 6.20
CA ILE A 256 -2.68 21.14 6.15
C ILE A 256 -4.14 20.94 6.56
N VAL A 257 -4.83 19.98 5.95
CA VAL A 257 -6.23 19.65 6.28
C VAL A 257 -6.35 19.25 7.75
N GLY A 258 -5.43 18.42 8.25
CA GLY A 258 -5.37 18.06 9.66
C GLY A 258 -5.20 19.25 10.58
N GLY A 259 -4.26 20.14 10.30
CA GLY A 259 -4.06 21.36 11.07
C GLY A 259 -5.29 22.28 11.10
N TRP A 260 -5.95 22.47 9.95
CA TRP A 260 -7.17 23.29 9.88
C TRP A 260 -8.36 22.64 10.60
N LEU A 261 -8.51 21.32 10.54
CA LEU A 261 -9.54 20.59 11.28
C LEU A 261 -9.36 20.75 12.79
N GLN A 262 -8.12 20.67 13.26
CA GLN A 262 -7.78 20.86 14.67
C GLN A 262 -8.17 22.26 15.18
N ARG A 263 -7.97 23.29 14.35
CA ARG A 263 -8.39 24.67 14.66
C ARG A 263 -9.91 24.89 14.62
N SER A 264 -10.64 24.01 13.96
CA SER A 264 -12.10 24.07 13.86
C SER A 264 -12.77 23.52 15.12
N ARG A 265 -14.08 23.74 15.24
CA ARG A 265 -14.91 23.12 16.30
C ARG A 265 -14.95 21.58 16.22
N ALA A 266 -14.52 20.99 15.11
CA ALA A 266 -14.50 19.55 14.91
C ALA A 266 -13.30 18.87 15.61
N GLY A 267 -12.22 19.62 15.88
CA GLY A 267 -11.07 19.16 16.66
C GLY A 267 -10.22 18.04 16.05
N MET A 268 -9.27 17.55 16.84
CA MET A 268 -8.35 16.46 16.49
C MET A 268 -9.03 15.14 16.11
N PRO A 269 -10.05 14.66 16.83
CA PRO A 269 -10.67 13.37 16.52
C PRO A 269 -11.25 13.30 15.11
N THR A 270 -11.76 14.42 14.58
CA THR A 270 -12.35 14.47 13.24
C THR A 270 -11.32 14.17 12.14
N ALA A 271 -10.08 14.63 12.29
CA ALA A 271 -9.00 14.29 11.37
C ALA A 271 -8.73 12.77 11.36
N LEU A 272 -8.77 12.12 12.54
CA LEU A 272 -8.62 10.67 12.64
C LEU A 272 -9.83 9.92 12.06
N TRP A 273 -11.06 10.41 12.26
CA TRP A 273 -12.25 9.84 11.63
C TRP A 273 -12.15 9.86 10.10
N ILE A 274 -11.71 10.98 9.52
CA ILE A 274 -11.49 11.10 8.06
C ILE A 274 -10.39 10.13 7.61
N ALA A 275 -9.26 10.07 8.32
CA ALA A 275 -8.17 9.14 8.02
C ALA A 275 -8.65 7.67 8.02
N GLY A 276 -9.41 7.28 9.04
CA GLY A 276 -10.00 5.96 9.15
C GLY A 276 -11.00 5.69 8.01
N ALA A 277 -11.89 6.64 7.71
CA ALA A 277 -12.85 6.53 6.61
C ALA A 277 -12.17 6.34 5.25
N VAL A 278 -11.06 7.06 4.99
CA VAL A 278 -10.26 6.87 3.77
C VAL A 278 -9.69 5.46 3.71
N LYS A 279 -9.14 4.92 4.81
CA LYS A 279 -8.65 3.53 4.85
C LYS A 279 -9.77 2.50 4.70
N LEU A 280 -10.95 2.76 5.25
CA LEU A 280 -12.12 1.92 5.07
C LEU A 280 -12.57 1.90 3.60
N ALA A 281 -12.59 3.06 2.95
CA ALA A 281 -12.89 3.16 1.53
C ALA A 281 -11.88 2.37 0.68
N ILE A 282 -10.59 2.45 1.02
CA ILE A 282 -9.55 1.62 0.39
C ILE A 282 -9.84 0.13 0.62
N ALA A 283 -10.16 -0.29 1.84
CA ALA A 283 -10.50 -1.69 2.16
C ALA A 283 -11.65 -2.21 1.30
N VAL A 284 -12.73 -1.43 1.19
CA VAL A 284 -13.90 -1.77 0.35
C VAL A 284 -13.51 -1.79 -1.13
N SER A 285 -12.69 -0.84 -1.59
CA SER A 285 -12.25 -0.80 -3.00
C SER A 285 -11.51 -2.06 -3.44
N TRP A 286 -10.73 -2.68 -2.54
CA TRP A 286 -10.04 -3.94 -2.84
C TRP A 286 -10.98 -5.10 -3.11
N LEU A 287 -12.16 -5.14 -2.48
CA LEU A 287 -13.17 -6.18 -2.72
C LEU A 287 -13.75 -6.10 -4.13
N SER A 288 -13.87 -4.89 -4.67
CA SER A 288 -14.40 -4.60 -6.01
C SER A 288 -13.31 -4.43 -7.07
N TRP A 289 -12.04 -4.58 -6.72
CA TRP A 289 -10.92 -4.36 -7.65
C TRP A 289 -10.95 -5.36 -8.82
N ARG A 290 -10.29 -5.04 -9.93
CA ARG A 290 -10.22 -5.97 -11.07
C ARG A 290 -9.31 -7.16 -10.75
N ASP A 291 -9.68 -8.33 -11.27
CA ASP A 291 -8.83 -9.52 -11.19
C ASP A 291 -7.64 -9.38 -12.14
N LYS A 292 -6.47 -9.89 -11.72
CA LYS A 292 -5.31 -9.96 -12.60
C LYS A 292 -5.68 -10.72 -13.88
N PRO A 293 -5.46 -10.13 -15.08
CA PRO A 293 -5.74 -10.83 -16.33
C PRO A 293 -4.87 -12.08 -16.43
N VAL A 294 -5.49 -13.20 -16.83
CA VAL A 294 -4.77 -14.43 -17.15
C VAL A 294 -4.08 -14.18 -18.49
N VAL A 295 -2.77 -14.02 -18.48
CA VAL A 295 -1.98 -14.05 -19.72
C VAL A 295 -2.01 -15.50 -20.19
N LEU A 296 -2.79 -15.76 -21.25
CA LEU A 296 -2.69 -17.01 -21.99
C LEU A 296 -1.46 -16.82 -22.89
N ASP A 297 -0.37 -17.50 -22.57
CA ASP A 297 0.77 -17.59 -23.48
C ASP A 297 0.31 -18.37 -24.73
N ASP A 298 -0.04 -17.64 -25.79
CA ASP A 298 -0.25 -18.19 -27.14
C ASP A 298 1.11 -18.55 -27.79
N GLU A 299 1.95 -19.29 -27.07
CA GLU A 299 3.24 -19.75 -27.59
C GLU A 299 3.39 -21.26 -27.38
N LYS A 300 2.78 -22.01 -28.30
CA LYS A 300 3.23 -23.29 -28.89
C LYS A 300 2.16 -23.84 -29.83
N VAL A 301 2.17 -23.36 -31.07
CA VAL A 301 1.68 -24.11 -32.24
C VAL A 301 2.80 -24.09 -33.27
#